data_AF-A0A5C9EK19-F1
#
_entry.id   AF-A0A5C9EK19-F1
#
_cell.length_a   1.000
_cell.length_b   1.000
_cell.length_c   1.000
_cell.angle_alpha   90.00
_cell.angle_beta   90.00
_cell.angle_gamma   90.00
#
_symmetry.space_group_name_H-M   'P 1'
#
loop_
_entity.id
_entity.type
_entity.pdbx_description
1 polymer ?
#
loop_
_entity_poly.entity_id
_entity_poly.type
_entity_poly.pdbx_seq_one_letter_code
_entity_poly.pdbx_strand_id
1 'polypeptide(L)'
;MNYIQNQHTQFLITDAQQPYQANSNNELEGGTKQEWKKLLEQLKQIPVEKILSHLQGEDQVNNHHGMNKNTVFHPKFDPNYQKQYGLLDPKTLTFEDIRQHAIVHQGKDEQGTVKKLMDYLSKMTQHPIYPLDFNNPDWEQYFHYMDHIKINGELDRYGNIRPVGIHGLLNRDEAWLMYLKSIGYEDFFPRYRTRLDKNKVHQASQNTLDKAIPTPEIVHNILRYEYIKKEEFDKYYKSVKDKGLRRRDLNKYIQYQFFFGFFIGMAFEKEMVILNLQDVIDQGDRYAIRITRPKIGNKKRMLKLEGTISKSPVHKSVHNYLTKIRPKCADKKETAFSVNPKTGRRWGYDLVEQHERNDFSKVVQKGCDQLRGYMERWGKRVYPQFYPYLMRHWCGTARMIDWDKEGDAFARVQVWLGHADPKDTTIYVQLHRLWDDNKGSWLSRALKRDWYGGMDGSKNSDAQHITNKAPVMQILREQTPEFPQAR
;
A
#
# COMPACT_ATOMS: atom_id res chain seq x y z
N MET A 1 17.69 -47.88 -38.42
CA MET A 1 16.40 -47.36 -37.91
C MET A 1 16.56 -45.88 -37.64
N ASN A 2 15.85 -45.08 -38.40
CA ASN A 2 15.99 -43.63 -38.51
C ASN A 2 15.36 -42.90 -37.31
N TYR A 3 16.12 -42.02 -36.68
CA TYR A 3 15.58 -40.95 -35.86
C TYR A 3 15.34 -39.74 -36.77
N ILE A 4 14.07 -39.45 -37.06
CA ILE A 4 13.65 -38.21 -37.73
C ILE A 4 13.62 -37.11 -36.66
N GLN A 5 14.64 -36.26 -36.64
CA GLN A 5 14.63 -35.00 -35.92
C GLN A 5 13.88 -33.95 -36.75
N ASN A 6 12.79 -33.42 -36.17
CA ASN A 6 12.05 -32.28 -36.71
C ASN A 6 12.95 -31.03 -36.77
N GLN A 7 13.41 -30.66 -37.96
CA GLN A 7 14.27 -29.48 -38.22
C GLN A 7 13.51 -28.13 -38.25
N HIS A 8 12.23 -28.08 -37.91
CA HIS A 8 11.44 -26.85 -38.04
C HIS A 8 11.42 -25.92 -36.81
N THR A 9 12.03 -26.29 -35.69
CA THR A 9 11.99 -25.48 -34.46
C THR A 9 13.26 -24.66 -34.19
N GLN A 10 14.36 -24.89 -34.93
CA GLN A 10 15.65 -24.23 -34.69
C GLN A 10 15.87 -22.91 -35.46
N PHE A 11 14.98 -22.51 -36.37
CA PHE A 11 15.15 -21.29 -37.16
C PHE A 11 14.59 -20.00 -36.53
N LEU A 12 13.96 -20.06 -35.36
CA LEU A 12 13.25 -18.91 -34.75
C LEU A 12 13.99 -18.20 -33.61
N ILE A 13 15.19 -18.66 -33.21
CA ILE A 13 15.86 -18.13 -32.01
C ILE A 13 17.13 -17.30 -32.33
N THR A 14 17.62 -17.31 -33.57
CA THR A 14 18.88 -16.62 -33.92
C THR A 14 18.76 -15.16 -34.38
N ASP A 15 17.56 -14.64 -34.66
CA ASP A 15 17.40 -13.26 -35.17
C ASP A 15 16.99 -12.20 -34.11
N ALA A 16 16.92 -12.58 -32.83
CA ALA A 16 16.56 -11.65 -31.75
C ALA A 16 17.76 -10.89 -31.12
N GLN A 17 18.96 -10.98 -31.70
CA GLN A 17 20.16 -10.28 -31.24
C GLN A 17 20.69 -9.29 -32.28
N GLN A 18 19.95 -8.20 -32.50
CA GLN A 18 20.49 -6.97 -33.08
C GLN A 18 19.96 -5.76 -32.28
N PRO A 19 20.81 -4.79 -31.91
CA PRO A 19 20.42 -3.65 -31.09
C PRO A 19 19.57 -2.65 -31.88
N TYR A 20 18.50 -2.15 -31.26
CA TYR A 20 17.65 -1.09 -31.79
C TYR A 20 18.46 0.18 -32.09
N GLN A 21 18.82 0.39 -33.35
CA GLN A 21 19.18 1.70 -33.89
C GLN A 21 18.12 2.16 -34.91
N ALA A 22 17.64 3.38 -34.70
CA ALA A 22 16.98 4.28 -35.64
C ALA A 22 15.69 3.82 -36.33
N ASN A 23 14.54 4.08 -35.71
CA ASN A 23 13.29 4.34 -36.45
C ASN A 23 13.17 5.84 -36.71
N SER A 24 13.74 6.29 -37.82
CA SER A 24 13.35 7.55 -38.45
C SER A 24 12.56 7.20 -39.71
N ASN A 25 11.30 7.63 -39.74
CA ASN A 25 10.31 7.55 -40.83
C ASN A 25 9.22 6.48 -40.62
N ASN A 26 7.96 6.93 -40.77
CA ASN A 26 6.69 6.25 -40.47
C ASN A 26 6.34 5.08 -41.42
N GLU A 27 7.30 4.22 -41.76
CA GLU A 27 7.03 3.00 -42.52
C GLU A 27 7.76 1.81 -41.88
N LEU A 28 7.00 0.76 -41.56
CA LEU A 28 7.55 -0.51 -41.10
C LEU A 28 8.20 -1.22 -42.30
N GLU A 29 9.45 -0.87 -42.60
CA GLU A 29 10.27 -1.61 -43.56
C GLU A 29 10.80 -2.90 -42.89
N GLY A 30 9.96 -3.93 -42.88
CA GLY A 30 10.37 -5.30 -42.58
C GLY A 30 11.32 -5.81 -43.66
N GLY A 31 12.46 -6.36 -43.23
CA GLY A 31 13.60 -6.79 -44.03
C GLY A 31 13.28 -7.63 -45.29
N THR A 32 14.29 -7.71 -46.14
CA THR A 32 14.36 -8.12 -47.55
C THR A 32 13.76 -9.47 -47.98
N LYS A 33 13.00 -10.17 -47.14
CA LYS A 33 12.28 -11.40 -47.51
C LYS A 33 10.80 -11.28 -47.15
N GLN A 34 9.99 -10.94 -48.15
CA GLN A 34 8.52 -10.86 -48.09
C GLN A 34 7.83 -12.25 -47.97
N GLU A 35 8.41 -13.19 -47.23
CA GLU A 35 7.87 -14.54 -47.05
C GLU A 35 6.52 -14.53 -46.31
N TRP A 36 6.30 -13.54 -45.45
CA TRP A 36 5.02 -13.34 -44.76
C TRP A 36 3.86 -13.01 -45.71
N LYS A 37 4.13 -12.35 -46.85
CA LYS A 37 3.09 -12.07 -47.86
C LYS A 37 2.64 -13.35 -48.56
N LYS A 38 3.57 -14.28 -48.81
CA LYS A 38 3.22 -15.62 -49.33
C LYS A 38 2.40 -16.43 -48.33
N LEU A 39 2.70 -16.35 -47.04
CA LEU A 39 1.93 -17.02 -46.00
C LEU A 39 0.50 -16.45 -45.89
N LEU A 40 0.33 -15.13 -45.96
CA LEU A 40 -0.99 -14.51 -45.97
C LEU A 40 -1.80 -14.86 -47.21
N GLU A 41 -1.17 -14.93 -48.38
CA GLU A 41 -1.85 -15.31 -49.62
C GLU A 41 -2.24 -16.80 -49.62
N GLN A 42 -1.44 -17.66 -48.98
CA GLN A 42 -1.81 -19.06 -48.72
C GLN A 42 -2.99 -19.17 -47.76
N LEU A 43 -3.04 -18.36 -46.70
CA LEU A 43 -4.14 -18.36 -45.74
C LEU A 43 -5.46 -17.84 -46.32
N LYS A 44 -5.40 -16.87 -47.24
CA LYS A 44 -6.58 -16.34 -47.96
C LYS A 44 -7.22 -17.36 -48.91
N GLN A 45 -6.47 -18.37 -49.36
CA GLN A 45 -6.97 -19.41 -50.26
C GLN A 45 -7.63 -20.59 -49.52
N ILE A 46 -7.64 -20.59 -48.18
CA ILE A 46 -8.34 -21.60 -47.40
C ILE A 46 -9.78 -21.10 -47.15
N PRO A 47 -10.82 -21.79 -47.66
CA PRO A 47 -12.21 -21.45 -47.36
C PRO A 47 -12.43 -21.47 -45.85
N VAL A 48 -13.10 -20.45 -45.31
CA VAL A 48 -13.34 -20.30 -43.86
C VAL A 48 -14.06 -21.54 -43.30
N GLU A 49 -14.89 -22.21 -44.11
CA GLU A 49 -15.59 -23.44 -43.73
C GLU A 49 -14.65 -24.65 -43.53
N LYS A 50 -13.45 -24.65 -44.12
CA LYS A 50 -12.42 -25.68 -43.90
C LYS A 50 -11.63 -25.46 -42.61
N ILE A 51 -11.52 -24.21 -42.14
CA ILE A 51 -10.88 -23.84 -40.87
C ILE A 51 -11.82 -24.14 -39.67
N LEU A 52 -13.14 -24.22 -39.92
CA LEU A 52 -14.19 -24.40 -38.91
C LEU A 52 -14.93 -25.75 -39.00
N SER A 53 -14.34 -26.77 -39.61
CA SER A 53 -15.03 -28.04 -39.92
C SER A 53 -15.25 -29.00 -38.73
N HIS A 54 -15.29 -28.55 -37.48
CA HIS A 54 -15.68 -29.39 -36.32
C HIS A 54 -16.82 -28.80 -35.46
N LEU A 55 -17.63 -27.89 -36.01
CA LEU A 55 -18.84 -27.42 -35.34
C LEU A 55 -20.05 -27.58 -36.27
N GLN A 56 -20.63 -28.78 -36.32
CA GLN A 56 -21.98 -29.00 -36.85
C GLN A 56 -23.00 -28.98 -35.69
N GLY A 57 -23.55 -27.78 -35.46
CA GLY A 57 -24.97 -27.42 -35.67
C GLY A 57 -26.15 -28.34 -35.36
N GLU A 58 -26.05 -29.48 -34.67
CA GLU A 58 -27.23 -30.30 -34.31
C GLU A 58 -27.42 -30.60 -32.81
N ASP A 59 -26.63 -30.00 -31.91
CA ASP A 59 -26.83 -30.10 -30.45
C ASP A 59 -27.21 -28.77 -29.77
N GLN A 60 -27.70 -27.80 -30.53
CA GLN A 60 -28.36 -26.61 -29.98
C GLN A 60 -29.88 -26.87 -29.94
N VAL A 61 -30.35 -27.54 -28.88
CA VAL A 61 -31.68 -27.34 -28.22
C VAL A 61 -31.89 -28.30 -27.02
N ASN A 62 -31.08 -29.35 -26.80
CA ASN A 62 -31.27 -30.27 -25.65
C ASN A 62 -30.06 -30.38 -24.70
N ASN A 63 -29.59 -29.27 -24.13
CA ASN A 63 -28.62 -29.33 -23.00
C ASN A 63 -28.96 -28.33 -21.87
N HIS A 64 -30.25 -28.15 -21.60
CA HIS A 64 -30.69 -27.91 -20.22
C HIS A 64 -30.88 -29.29 -19.58
N HIS A 65 -30.15 -29.55 -18.48
CA HIS A 65 -30.15 -30.80 -17.68
C HIS A 65 -29.26 -31.92 -18.24
N GLY A 66 -27.96 -31.88 -17.94
CA GLY A 66 -27.09 -33.02 -18.23
C GLY A 66 -25.58 -32.83 -18.15
N MET A 67 -25.03 -31.82 -17.47
CA MET A 67 -23.61 -31.89 -17.12
C MET A 67 -23.42 -32.92 -16.02
N ASN A 68 -22.93 -34.09 -16.44
CA ASN A 68 -22.52 -35.21 -15.61
C ASN A 68 -21.79 -34.74 -14.35
N LYS A 69 -22.41 -35.01 -13.20
CA LYS A 69 -21.84 -34.87 -11.84
C LYS A 69 -20.60 -35.74 -11.57
N ASN A 70 -20.03 -36.42 -12.57
CA ASN A 70 -18.97 -37.41 -12.38
C ASN A 70 -17.93 -37.29 -13.48
N THR A 71 -16.99 -36.35 -13.34
CA THR A 71 -15.56 -36.46 -13.74
C THR A 71 -14.88 -35.08 -13.62
N VAL A 72 -14.95 -34.48 -12.42
CA VAL A 72 -13.78 -33.71 -11.98
C VAL A 72 -12.69 -34.75 -11.81
N PHE A 73 -11.61 -34.63 -12.57
CA PHE A 73 -10.42 -35.48 -12.44
C PHE A 73 -9.81 -35.18 -11.07
N HIS A 74 -10.34 -35.82 -10.01
CA HIS A 74 -9.67 -35.86 -8.72
C HIS A 74 -8.40 -36.67 -8.94
N PRO A 75 -7.19 -36.10 -8.76
CA PRO A 75 -6.03 -36.95 -8.53
C PRO A 75 -6.43 -37.84 -7.38
N LYS A 76 -6.35 -39.16 -7.56
CA LYS A 76 -6.51 -40.08 -6.44
C LYS A 76 -5.56 -39.59 -5.36
N PHE A 77 -6.12 -39.07 -4.28
CA PHE A 77 -5.43 -38.61 -3.08
C PHE A 77 -4.38 -39.67 -2.71
N ASP A 78 -3.12 -39.45 -3.06
CA ASP A 78 -2.03 -40.35 -2.68
C ASP A 78 -1.77 -40.12 -1.19
N PRO A 79 -2.04 -41.10 -0.30
CA PRO A 79 -1.84 -40.95 1.13
C PRO A 79 -0.38 -40.67 1.50
N ASN A 80 0.58 -41.07 0.64
CA ASN A 80 2.00 -40.79 0.86
C ASN A 80 2.34 -39.32 0.56
N TYR A 81 1.63 -38.69 -0.39
CA TYR A 81 1.80 -37.28 -0.72
C TYR A 81 1.28 -36.37 0.41
N GLN A 82 0.14 -36.73 1.04
CA GLN A 82 -0.36 -36.04 2.24
C GLN A 82 0.65 -36.10 3.39
N LYS A 83 1.25 -37.27 3.62
CA LYS A 83 2.22 -37.47 4.71
C LYS A 83 3.56 -36.76 4.47
N GLN A 84 3.96 -36.60 3.21
CA GLN A 84 5.20 -35.93 2.83
C GLN A 84 5.10 -34.40 2.90
N TYR A 85 3.94 -33.83 2.57
CA TYR A 85 3.75 -32.37 2.48
C TYR A 85 2.86 -31.75 3.56
N GLY A 86 2.27 -32.56 4.45
CA GLY A 86 1.40 -32.08 5.53
C GLY A 86 0.05 -31.56 5.05
N LEU A 87 -0.45 -32.06 3.91
CA LEU A 87 -1.70 -31.59 3.31
C LEU A 87 -2.91 -31.90 4.19
N LEU A 88 -3.86 -30.98 4.21
CA LEU A 88 -5.09 -31.06 4.98
C LEU A 88 -6.20 -31.75 4.16
N ASP A 89 -7.07 -32.51 4.84
CA ASP A 89 -8.31 -33.01 4.24
C ASP A 89 -9.35 -31.87 4.23
N PRO A 90 -9.85 -31.45 3.04
CA PRO A 90 -10.90 -30.44 2.93
C PRO A 90 -12.12 -30.73 3.80
N LYS A 91 -12.49 -31.99 4.01
CA LYS A 91 -13.72 -32.36 4.74
C LYS A 91 -13.63 -32.16 6.24
N THR A 92 -12.41 -32.10 6.79
CA THR A 92 -12.19 -32.05 8.25
C THR A 92 -11.36 -30.85 8.69
N LEU A 93 -10.83 -30.07 7.74
CA LEU A 93 -9.95 -28.96 8.07
C LEU A 93 -10.70 -27.85 8.80
N THR A 94 -9.98 -27.18 9.68
CA THR A 94 -10.42 -25.96 10.35
C THR A 94 -9.62 -24.76 9.85
N PHE A 95 -10.09 -23.56 10.17
CA PHE A 95 -9.33 -22.33 9.93
C PHE A 95 -7.97 -22.36 10.66
N GLU A 96 -7.90 -22.99 11.84
CA GLU A 96 -6.62 -23.09 12.57
C GLU A 96 -5.64 -24.01 11.84
N ASP A 97 -6.11 -25.09 11.22
CA ASP A 97 -5.26 -25.99 10.44
C ASP A 97 -4.66 -25.27 9.22
N ILE A 98 -5.48 -24.51 8.50
CA ILE A 98 -5.02 -23.67 7.38
C ILE A 98 -3.96 -22.66 7.86
N ARG A 99 -4.19 -22.06 9.04
CA ARG A 99 -3.26 -21.10 9.66
C ARG A 99 -1.91 -21.75 9.94
N GLN A 100 -1.90 -22.90 10.60
CA GLN A 100 -0.68 -23.64 10.93
C GLN A 100 0.04 -24.11 9.68
N HIS A 101 -0.68 -24.62 8.69
CA HIS A 101 -0.10 -25.02 7.42
C HIS A 101 0.58 -23.83 6.70
N ALA A 102 -0.06 -22.66 6.69
CA ALA A 102 0.52 -21.46 6.08
C ALA A 102 1.84 -21.03 6.76
N ILE A 103 1.94 -21.18 8.08
CA ILE A 103 3.15 -20.85 8.84
C ILE A 103 4.24 -21.88 8.59
N VAL A 104 3.93 -23.16 8.82
CA VAL A 104 4.92 -24.26 8.85
C VAL A 104 5.35 -24.67 7.44
N HIS A 105 4.40 -24.88 6.54
CA HIS A 105 4.69 -25.47 5.22
C HIS A 105 4.82 -24.44 4.10
N GLN A 106 4.17 -23.27 4.24
CA GLN A 106 4.27 -22.19 3.24
C GLN A 106 5.26 -21.08 3.65
N GLY A 107 5.82 -21.14 4.86
CA GLY A 107 6.81 -20.17 5.35
C GLY A 107 6.30 -18.73 5.45
N LYS A 108 4.98 -18.54 5.63
CA LYS A 108 4.37 -17.21 5.70
C LYS A 108 4.49 -16.64 7.12
N ASP A 109 4.73 -15.32 7.20
CA ASP A 109 4.78 -14.58 8.46
C ASP A 109 3.42 -14.58 9.19
N GLU A 110 3.41 -15.12 10.41
CA GLU A 110 2.20 -15.28 11.24
C GLU A 110 1.52 -13.95 11.54
N GLN A 111 2.31 -12.95 12.00
CA GLN A 111 1.75 -11.73 12.59
C GLN A 111 1.25 -10.72 11.54
N GLY A 112 1.73 -10.79 10.30
CA GLY A 112 1.36 -9.91 9.21
C GLY A 112 0.56 -10.62 8.12
N THR A 113 1.21 -11.54 7.41
CA THR A 113 0.68 -12.10 6.16
C THR A 113 -0.43 -13.10 6.44
N VAL A 114 -0.19 -14.09 7.31
CA VAL A 114 -1.18 -15.13 7.59
C VAL A 114 -2.45 -14.52 8.17
N LYS A 115 -2.36 -13.69 9.21
CA LYS A 115 -3.51 -12.99 9.78
C LYS A 115 -4.36 -12.28 8.71
N LYS A 116 -3.72 -11.50 7.84
CA LYS A 116 -4.40 -10.77 6.76
C LYS A 116 -5.11 -11.71 5.78
N LEU A 117 -4.46 -12.81 5.37
CA LEU A 117 -5.04 -13.76 4.43
C LEU A 117 -6.20 -14.55 5.08
N MET A 118 -6.06 -14.91 6.36
CA MET A 118 -7.12 -15.53 7.16
C MET A 118 -8.35 -14.63 7.29
N ASP A 119 -8.16 -13.33 7.50
CA ASP A 119 -9.28 -12.36 7.51
C ASP A 119 -10.03 -12.34 6.17
N TYR A 120 -9.33 -12.49 5.04
CA TYR A 120 -9.98 -12.58 3.73
C TYR A 120 -10.71 -13.90 3.53
N LEU A 121 -10.11 -15.03 3.92
CA LEU A 121 -10.77 -16.34 3.88
C LEU A 121 -12.06 -16.32 4.71
N SER A 122 -12.03 -15.76 5.92
CA SER A 122 -13.23 -15.63 6.77
C SER A 122 -14.31 -14.77 6.12
N LYS A 123 -13.94 -13.70 5.39
CA LYS A 123 -14.91 -12.87 4.67
C LYS A 123 -15.52 -13.58 3.48
N MET A 124 -14.76 -14.44 2.81
CA MET A 124 -15.26 -15.22 1.68
C MET A 124 -16.31 -16.24 2.13
N THR A 125 -16.06 -16.94 3.24
CA THR A 125 -17.02 -17.93 3.76
C THR A 125 -18.29 -17.29 4.33
N GLN A 126 -18.18 -16.05 4.83
CA GLN A 126 -19.29 -15.28 5.38
C GLN A 126 -19.98 -14.36 4.36
N HIS A 127 -19.60 -14.42 3.09
CA HIS A 127 -20.14 -13.51 2.09
C HIS A 127 -21.64 -13.78 1.87
N PRO A 128 -22.50 -12.74 1.88
CA PRO A 128 -23.95 -12.93 1.96
C PRO A 128 -24.60 -13.53 0.69
N ILE A 129 -23.95 -13.38 -0.48
CA ILE A 129 -24.51 -13.80 -1.78
C ILE A 129 -23.76 -15.02 -2.31
N TYR A 130 -22.44 -14.93 -2.39
CA TYR A 130 -21.52 -16.01 -2.78
C TYR A 130 -20.62 -16.49 -1.62
N PRO A 131 -21.15 -17.15 -0.58
CA PRO A 131 -20.33 -17.71 0.49
C PRO A 131 -19.53 -18.90 -0.04
N LEU A 132 -18.20 -18.90 0.15
CA LEU A 132 -17.37 -20.05 -0.26
C LEU A 132 -17.45 -21.18 0.74
N ASP A 133 -17.69 -22.40 0.24
CA ASP A 133 -17.56 -23.63 1.02
C ASP A 133 -16.15 -24.21 0.83
N PHE A 134 -15.36 -24.23 1.90
CA PHE A 134 -14.03 -24.82 1.86
C PHE A 134 -14.06 -26.34 2.03
N ASN A 135 -15.16 -26.94 2.50
CA ASN A 135 -15.26 -28.40 2.54
C ASN A 135 -15.50 -28.98 1.14
N ASN A 136 -16.04 -28.15 0.23
CA ASN A 136 -16.28 -28.49 -1.17
C ASN A 136 -15.89 -27.30 -2.06
N PRO A 137 -14.59 -27.05 -2.27
CA PRO A 137 -14.12 -25.86 -2.98
C PRO A 137 -14.56 -25.89 -4.44
N ASP A 138 -15.16 -24.79 -4.89
CA ASP A 138 -15.59 -24.58 -6.27
C ASP A 138 -14.97 -23.29 -6.85
N TRP A 139 -14.32 -23.43 -8.01
CA TRP A 139 -13.68 -22.31 -8.67
C TRP A 139 -14.69 -21.37 -9.33
N GLU A 140 -15.85 -21.86 -9.78
CA GLU A 140 -16.90 -21.03 -10.36
C GLU A 140 -17.50 -20.12 -9.29
N GLN A 141 -17.83 -20.70 -8.12
CA GLN A 141 -18.29 -19.94 -6.97
C GLN A 141 -17.26 -18.89 -6.51
N TYR A 142 -15.97 -19.25 -6.51
CA TYR A 142 -14.88 -18.29 -6.24
C TYR A 142 -14.85 -17.14 -7.25
N PHE A 143 -15.04 -17.42 -8.53
CA PHE A 143 -15.04 -16.39 -9.58
C PHE A 143 -16.26 -15.47 -9.45
N HIS A 144 -17.44 -16.02 -9.17
CA HIS A 144 -18.64 -15.24 -8.88
C HIS A 144 -18.48 -14.33 -7.67
N TYR A 145 -17.87 -14.82 -6.58
CA TYR A 145 -17.50 -14.00 -5.43
C TYR A 145 -16.59 -12.84 -5.85
N MET A 146 -15.52 -13.13 -6.59
CA MET A 146 -14.53 -12.12 -7.02
C MET A 146 -15.13 -11.07 -7.96
N ASP A 147 -15.97 -11.47 -8.91
CA ASP A 147 -16.67 -10.56 -9.81
C ASP A 147 -17.71 -9.72 -9.08
N HIS A 148 -18.43 -10.30 -8.12
CA HIS A 148 -19.40 -9.59 -7.31
C HIS A 148 -18.77 -8.45 -6.53
N ILE A 149 -17.70 -8.72 -5.76
CA ILE A 149 -17.05 -7.68 -4.94
C ILE A 149 -16.32 -6.63 -5.79
N LYS A 150 -15.93 -6.99 -7.02
CA LYS A 150 -15.32 -6.06 -7.97
C LYS A 150 -16.35 -5.05 -8.50
N ILE A 151 -17.57 -5.49 -8.79
CA ILE A 151 -18.63 -4.66 -9.37
C ILE A 151 -19.41 -3.94 -8.27
N ASN A 152 -19.92 -4.71 -7.29
CA ASN A 152 -20.85 -4.23 -6.27
C ASN A 152 -20.14 -3.75 -5.01
N GLY A 153 -18.88 -4.13 -4.81
CA GLY A 153 -18.10 -3.71 -3.66
C GLY A 153 -18.35 -4.49 -2.38
N GLU A 154 -17.74 -4.00 -1.31
CA GLU A 154 -17.93 -4.50 0.04
C GLU A 154 -18.04 -3.33 1.02
N LEU A 155 -18.61 -3.60 2.19
CA LEU A 155 -18.60 -2.69 3.33
C LEU A 155 -17.17 -2.38 3.76
N ASP A 156 -16.80 -1.11 3.68
CA ASP A 156 -15.56 -0.59 4.26
C ASP A 156 -15.68 -0.43 5.78
N ARG A 157 -14.56 -0.11 6.45
CA ARG A 157 -14.49 0.09 7.91
C ARG A 157 -15.36 1.25 8.43
N TYR A 158 -15.97 2.02 7.54
CA TYR A 158 -16.84 3.16 7.84
C TYR A 158 -18.30 2.87 7.48
N GLY A 159 -18.63 1.63 7.11
CA GLY A 159 -19.98 1.22 6.76
C GLY A 159 -20.41 1.62 5.35
N ASN A 160 -19.50 2.04 4.46
CA ASN A 160 -19.84 2.37 3.07
C ASN A 160 -19.54 1.19 2.16
N ILE A 161 -20.44 0.89 1.22
CA ILE A 161 -20.17 -0.07 0.16
C ILE A 161 -19.25 0.57 -0.87
N ARG A 162 -18.10 -0.04 -1.14
CA ARG A 162 -17.16 0.43 -2.17
C ARG A 162 -16.65 -0.73 -3.02
N PRO A 163 -16.60 -0.58 -4.36
CA PRO A 163 -15.93 -1.52 -5.24
C PRO A 163 -14.54 -1.89 -4.72
N VAL A 164 -14.25 -3.19 -4.67
CA VAL A 164 -12.95 -3.66 -4.20
C VAL A 164 -11.91 -3.33 -5.26
N GLY A 165 -10.99 -2.42 -4.90
CA GLY A 165 -9.87 -2.06 -5.77
C GLY A 165 -8.95 -3.25 -6.07
N ILE A 166 -8.12 -3.11 -7.09
CA ILE A 166 -7.24 -4.17 -7.62
C ILE A 166 -6.42 -4.88 -6.54
N HIS A 167 -5.78 -4.15 -5.63
CA HIS A 167 -5.01 -4.76 -4.54
C HIS A 167 -5.87 -5.59 -3.59
N GLY A 168 -7.13 -5.19 -3.39
CA GLY A 168 -8.08 -5.96 -2.60
C GLY A 168 -8.47 -7.27 -3.27
N LEU A 169 -8.53 -7.30 -4.61
CA LEU A 169 -8.74 -8.53 -5.38
C LEU A 169 -7.49 -9.42 -5.35
N LEU A 170 -6.29 -8.86 -5.55
CA LEU A 170 -5.03 -9.61 -5.49
C LEU A 170 -4.81 -10.27 -4.13
N ASN A 171 -5.10 -9.58 -3.03
CA ASN A 171 -4.96 -10.16 -1.69
C ASN A 171 -5.93 -11.33 -1.45
N ARG A 172 -7.10 -11.32 -2.09
CA ARG A 172 -8.08 -12.40 -2.02
C ARG A 172 -7.65 -13.59 -2.86
N ASP A 173 -7.14 -13.35 -4.06
CA ASP A 173 -6.54 -14.40 -4.90
C ASP A 173 -5.30 -15.03 -4.25
N GLU A 174 -4.54 -14.26 -3.45
CA GLU A 174 -3.49 -14.81 -2.61
C GLU A 174 -4.03 -15.62 -1.42
N ALA A 175 -5.11 -15.16 -0.78
CA ALA A 175 -5.74 -15.88 0.33
C ALA A 175 -6.32 -17.22 -0.14
N TRP A 176 -7.02 -17.22 -1.27
CA TRP A 176 -7.53 -18.42 -1.93
C TRP A 176 -6.39 -19.38 -2.31
N LEU A 177 -5.27 -18.87 -2.85
CA LEU A 177 -4.09 -19.69 -3.13
C LEU A 177 -3.52 -20.34 -1.87
N MET A 178 -3.43 -19.58 -0.78
CA MET A 178 -2.91 -20.09 0.49
C MET A 178 -3.76 -21.26 0.99
N TYR A 179 -5.08 -21.16 0.85
CA TYR A 179 -6.00 -22.24 1.15
C TYR A 179 -5.81 -23.44 0.19
N LEU A 180 -5.82 -23.23 -1.13
CA LEU A 180 -5.65 -24.30 -2.12
C LEU A 180 -4.34 -25.09 -1.92
N LYS A 181 -3.25 -24.39 -1.60
CA LYS A 181 -1.96 -25.02 -1.25
C LYS A 181 -2.02 -25.90 -0.02
N SER A 182 -2.87 -25.58 0.96
CA SER A 182 -3.03 -26.42 2.16
C SER A 182 -3.71 -27.75 1.89
N ILE A 183 -4.46 -27.85 0.78
CA ILE A 183 -5.15 -29.08 0.37
C ILE A 183 -4.54 -29.71 -0.90
N GLY A 184 -3.46 -29.13 -1.43
CA GLY A 184 -2.74 -29.62 -2.62
C GLY A 184 -3.45 -29.36 -3.95
N TYR A 185 -4.34 -28.35 -4.00
CA TYR A 185 -5.21 -28.07 -5.16
C TYR A 185 -4.74 -26.87 -6.01
N GLU A 186 -3.58 -26.29 -5.71
CA GLU A 186 -3.10 -25.04 -6.30
C GLU A 186 -2.93 -25.07 -7.82
N ASP A 187 -2.58 -26.22 -8.38
CA ASP A 187 -2.36 -26.38 -9.83
C ASP A 187 -3.64 -26.75 -10.58
N PHE A 188 -4.68 -27.19 -9.86
CA PHE A 188 -5.95 -27.65 -10.43
C PHE A 188 -6.98 -26.54 -10.54
N PHE A 189 -6.89 -25.53 -9.68
CA PHE A 189 -7.83 -24.42 -9.68
C PHE A 189 -7.36 -23.32 -10.62
N PRO A 190 -8.19 -22.88 -11.58
CA PRO A 190 -7.83 -21.75 -12.41
C PRO A 190 -7.62 -20.53 -11.52
N ARG A 191 -6.46 -19.90 -11.67
CA ARG A 191 -6.19 -18.61 -11.03
C ARG A 191 -7.24 -17.63 -11.50
N TYR A 192 -7.78 -16.80 -10.60
CA TYR A 192 -8.57 -15.66 -11.00
C TYR A 192 -7.62 -14.69 -11.70
N ARG A 193 -7.45 -14.91 -13.01
CA ARG A 193 -6.82 -13.98 -13.92
C ARG A 193 -7.77 -12.81 -13.95
N THR A 194 -7.60 -11.93 -12.98
CA THR A 194 -7.92 -10.53 -13.18
C THR A 194 -7.41 -10.22 -14.58
N ARG A 195 -8.30 -9.97 -15.56
CA ARG A 195 -7.92 -9.45 -16.89
C ARG A 195 -7.40 -8.04 -16.68
N LEU A 196 -6.33 -7.94 -15.92
CA LEU A 196 -5.66 -6.73 -15.53
C LEU A 196 -4.41 -6.75 -16.34
N ASP A 197 -4.45 -5.96 -17.40
CA ASP A 197 -3.24 -5.45 -18.01
C ASP A 197 -2.34 -4.96 -16.87
N LYS A 198 -1.24 -5.66 -16.62
CA LYS A 198 -0.30 -5.36 -15.53
C LYS A 198 0.16 -3.90 -15.61
N ASN A 199 0.13 -3.32 -16.82
CA ASN A 199 0.43 -1.92 -17.07
C ASN A 199 -0.64 -0.97 -16.50
N LYS A 200 -1.94 -1.33 -16.56
CA LYS A 200 -3.02 -0.56 -15.93
C LYS A 200 -2.97 -0.62 -14.40
N VAL A 201 -2.52 -1.72 -13.81
CA VAL A 201 -2.30 -1.85 -12.36
C VAL A 201 -1.18 -0.91 -11.90
N HIS A 202 -0.07 -0.90 -12.64
CA HIS A 202 1.06 -0.03 -12.34
C HIS A 202 0.67 1.45 -12.47
N GLN A 203 0.00 1.83 -13.56
CA GLN A 203 -0.50 3.19 -13.78
C GLN A 203 -1.55 3.64 -12.74
N ALA A 204 -2.49 2.76 -12.35
CA ALA A 204 -3.50 3.11 -11.33
C ALA A 204 -2.85 3.37 -9.95
N SER A 205 -1.81 2.60 -9.60
CA SER A 205 -1.06 2.78 -8.36
C SER A 205 -0.24 4.07 -8.36
N GLN A 206 0.37 4.43 -9.50
CA GLN A 206 1.10 5.70 -9.67
C GLN A 206 0.14 6.89 -9.59
N ASN A 207 -0.95 6.87 -10.37
CA ASN A 207 -1.96 7.93 -10.39
C ASN A 207 -2.61 8.22 -9.02
N THR A 208 -2.62 7.26 -8.08
CA THR A 208 -3.11 7.48 -6.71
C THR A 208 -2.07 8.09 -5.78
N LEU A 209 -0.79 7.80 -5.97
CA LEU A 209 0.30 8.42 -5.22
C LEU A 209 0.50 9.88 -5.64
N ASP A 210 0.37 10.16 -6.94
CA ASP A 210 0.58 11.49 -7.53
C ASP A 210 -0.39 12.54 -6.97
N LYS A 211 -1.64 12.16 -6.69
CA LYS A 211 -2.69 13.07 -6.22
C LYS A 211 -2.72 13.31 -4.70
N ALA A 212 -1.96 12.51 -3.95
CA ALA A 212 -2.07 12.45 -2.50
C ALA A 212 -0.87 13.05 -1.74
N ILE A 213 0.27 13.30 -2.38
CA ILE A 213 1.45 13.87 -1.68
C ILE A 213 1.23 15.37 -1.43
N PRO A 214 1.25 15.83 -0.16
CA PRO A 214 1.06 17.25 0.14
C PRO A 214 2.27 18.08 -0.29
N THR A 215 2.06 19.32 -0.72
CA THR A 215 3.16 20.26 -1.00
C THR A 215 3.88 20.66 0.30
N PRO A 216 5.11 21.20 0.22
CA PRO A 216 5.82 21.72 1.39
C PRO A 216 5.01 22.74 2.20
N GLU A 217 4.17 23.55 1.56
CA GLU A 217 3.31 24.54 2.20
C GLU A 217 2.18 23.87 3.02
N ILE A 218 1.60 22.79 2.49
CA ILE A 218 0.63 22.00 3.24
C ILE A 218 1.30 21.35 4.46
N VAL A 219 2.53 20.82 4.30
CA VAL A 219 3.29 20.27 5.43
C VAL A 219 3.65 21.35 6.44
N HIS A 220 4.06 22.54 6.00
CA HIS A 220 4.27 23.70 6.86
C HIS A 220 3.03 24.00 7.71
N ASN A 221 1.85 24.02 7.08
CA ASN A 221 0.57 24.23 7.77
C ASN A 221 0.28 23.12 8.79
N ILE A 222 0.47 21.84 8.42
CA ILE A 222 0.35 20.69 9.34
C ILE A 222 1.25 20.89 10.57
N LEU A 223 2.49 21.31 10.38
CA LEU A 223 3.43 21.48 11.48
C LEU A 223 3.11 22.67 12.40
N ARG A 224 2.16 23.54 12.06
CA ARG A 224 1.83 24.74 12.83
C ARG A 224 0.36 24.80 13.24
N TYR A 225 -0.47 23.90 12.73
CA TYR A 225 -1.90 23.89 12.95
C TYR A 225 -2.27 23.75 14.44
N GLU A 226 -3.29 24.49 14.85
CA GLU A 226 -3.90 24.38 16.17
C GLU A 226 -4.99 23.29 16.16
N TYR A 227 -4.54 22.04 16.31
CA TYR A 227 -5.39 20.86 16.22
C TYR A 227 -6.54 20.81 17.21
N ILE A 228 -6.28 21.19 18.47
CA ILE A 228 -7.23 21.05 19.57
C ILE A 228 -7.75 22.42 19.99
N LYS A 229 -9.04 22.65 19.76
CA LYS A 229 -9.76 23.84 20.23
C LYS A 229 -9.97 23.81 21.74
N LYS A 230 -10.29 24.95 22.35
CA LYS A 230 -10.44 25.06 23.81
C LYS A 230 -11.51 24.11 24.35
N GLU A 231 -12.64 24.06 23.66
CA GLU A 231 -13.81 23.26 24.04
C GLU A 231 -13.51 21.76 23.95
N GLU A 232 -12.81 21.33 22.91
CA GLU A 232 -12.36 19.94 22.75
C GLU A 232 -11.35 19.55 23.82
N PHE A 233 -10.45 20.47 24.20
CA PHE A 233 -9.49 20.24 25.25
C PHE A 233 -10.17 20.05 26.61
N ASP A 234 -11.08 20.95 26.95
CA ASP A 234 -11.82 20.93 28.21
C ASP A 234 -12.71 19.68 28.33
N LYS A 235 -13.28 19.21 27.21
CA LYS A 235 -14.14 18.02 27.19
C LYS A 235 -13.35 16.70 27.17
N TYR A 236 -12.42 16.52 26.25
CA TYR A 236 -11.81 15.21 25.96
C TYR A 236 -10.47 14.96 26.65
N TYR A 237 -9.86 16.00 27.22
CA TYR A 237 -8.55 15.96 27.88
C TYR A 237 -8.60 16.48 29.31
N LYS A 238 -9.78 16.50 29.95
CA LYS A 238 -9.97 16.91 31.35
C LYS A 238 -8.99 16.20 32.29
N SER A 239 -8.87 14.88 32.18
CA SER A 239 -8.00 14.07 33.05
C SER A 239 -6.51 14.45 33.00
N VAL A 240 -6.04 14.99 31.87
CA VAL A 240 -4.64 15.44 31.74
C VAL A 240 -4.49 16.94 31.96
N LYS A 241 -5.54 17.72 31.72
CA LYS A 241 -5.64 19.12 32.14
C LYS A 241 -5.50 19.24 33.66
N ASP A 242 -6.17 18.38 34.40
CA ASP A 242 -6.13 18.35 35.87
C ASP A 242 -4.73 17.99 36.39
N LYS A 243 -3.90 17.31 35.57
CA LYS A 243 -2.48 17.03 35.84
C LYS A 243 -1.53 18.14 35.38
N GLY A 244 -2.06 19.30 34.98
CA GLY A 244 -1.28 20.47 34.57
C GLY A 244 -0.82 20.47 33.11
N LEU A 245 -1.22 19.49 32.29
CA LEU A 245 -0.95 19.55 30.85
C LEU A 245 -1.79 20.68 30.24
N ARG A 246 -1.16 21.59 29.48
CA ARG A 246 -1.88 22.69 28.83
C ARG A 246 -2.21 22.34 27.39
N ARG A 247 -3.32 22.89 26.89
CA ARG A 247 -3.75 22.79 25.48
C ARG A 247 -2.63 23.09 24.47
N ARG A 248 -1.82 24.11 24.74
CA ARG A 248 -0.68 24.49 23.88
C ARG A 248 0.42 23.42 23.83
N ASP A 249 0.65 22.72 24.94
CA ASP A 249 1.67 21.68 25.01
C ASP A 249 1.20 20.43 24.24
N LEU A 250 -0.09 20.10 24.31
CA LEU A 250 -0.69 19.01 23.54
C LEU A 250 -0.76 19.29 22.03
N ASN A 251 -1.09 20.53 21.63
CA ASN A 251 -0.99 20.94 20.23
C ASN A 251 0.44 20.80 19.71
N LYS A 252 1.44 21.28 20.47
CA LYS A 252 2.85 21.08 20.12
C LYS A 252 3.21 19.61 20.02
N TYR A 253 2.75 18.79 20.96
CA TYR A 253 2.97 17.34 20.93
C TYR A 253 2.50 16.71 19.61
N ILE A 254 1.26 17.00 19.18
CA ILE A 254 0.71 16.53 17.90
C ILE A 254 1.58 17.00 16.73
N GLN A 255 1.95 18.28 16.69
CA GLN A 255 2.78 18.80 15.62
C GLN A 255 4.18 18.14 15.59
N TYR A 256 4.74 17.75 16.75
CA TYR A 256 5.98 16.98 16.82
C TYR A 256 5.82 15.57 16.27
N GLN A 257 4.66 14.92 16.49
CA GLN A 257 4.38 13.62 15.87
C GLN A 257 4.40 13.73 14.34
N PHE A 258 3.74 14.75 13.76
CA PHE A 258 3.82 15.01 12.32
C PHE A 258 5.26 15.31 11.87
N PHE A 259 5.98 16.16 12.60
CA PHE A 259 7.37 16.49 12.31
C PHE A 259 8.24 15.24 12.15
N PHE A 260 8.16 14.29 13.08
CA PHE A 260 8.93 13.06 12.98
C PHE A 260 8.53 12.20 11.78
N GLY A 261 7.24 12.12 11.45
CA GLY A 261 6.79 11.44 10.24
C GLY A 261 7.37 12.04 8.96
N PHE A 262 7.25 13.37 8.80
CA PHE A 262 7.65 14.07 7.57
C PHE A 262 9.17 14.22 7.41
N PHE A 263 9.94 14.36 8.51
CA PHE A 263 11.38 14.68 8.41
C PHE A 263 12.30 13.48 8.64
N ILE A 264 11.85 12.49 9.40
CA ILE A 264 12.62 11.25 9.64
C ILE A 264 12.16 10.15 8.67
N GLY A 265 10.91 10.17 8.20
CA GLY A 265 10.43 9.17 7.23
C GLY A 265 10.25 7.78 7.83
N MET A 266 9.97 7.71 9.12
CA MET A 266 9.67 6.43 9.78
C MET A 266 8.37 5.85 9.23
N ALA A 267 8.26 4.52 9.17
CA ALA A 267 6.97 3.85 8.98
C ALA A 267 6.13 4.09 10.25
N PHE A 268 5.48 5.26 10.27
CA PHE A 268 5.20 6.01 11.49
C PHE A 268 4.53 5.16 12.57
N GLU A 269 3.40 4.52 12.26
CA GLU A 269 2.69 3.71 13.24
C GLU A 269 3.47 2.48 13.73
N LYS A 270 4.26 1.82 12.88
CA LYS A 270 4.97 0.59 13.23
C LYS A 270 6.28 0.83 13.95
N GLU A 271 7.03 1.83 13.50
CA GLU A 271 8.36 2.15 14.01
C GLU A 271 8.26 3.07 15.24
N MET A 272 7.32 4.02 15.27
CA MET A 272 7.18 4.95 16.41
C MET A 272 6.68 4.26 17.67
N VAL A 273 5.76 3.30 17.55
CA VAL A 273 5.15 2.60 18.71
C VAL A 273 6.17 1.75 19.45
N ILE A 274 7.18 1.23 18.76
CA ILE A 274 8.23 0.39 19.35
C ILE A 274 9.49 1.17 19.73
N LEU A 275 9.69 2.37 19.18
CA LEU A 275 10.87 3.19 19.46
C LEU A 275 10.93 3.59 20.94
N ASN A 276 12.09 3.44 21.56
CA ASN A 276 12.32 3.83 22.95
C ASN A 276 13.28 5.01 23.06
N LEU A 277 13.31 5.64 24.22
CA LEU A 277 14.26 6.70 24.55
C LEU A 277 15.71 6.23 24.40
N GLN A 278 16.02 5.01 24.83
CA GLN A 278 17.37 4.42 24.72
C GLN A 278 17.82 4.20 23.26
N ASP A 279 16.88 4.19 22.31
CA ASP A 279 17.20 4.07 20.89
C ASP A 279 17.61 5.42 20.27
N VAL A 280 17.48 6.53 21.03
CA VAL A 280 17.97 7.86 20.66
C VAL A 280 19.32 8.09 21.33
N ILE A 281 20.37 8.12 20.52
CA ILE A 281 21.77 8.17 20.95
C ILE A 281 22.28 9.59 20.74
N ASP A 282 22.67 10.28 21.82
CA ASP A 282 23.34 11.57 21.73
C ASP A 282 24.79 11.39 21.27
N GLN A 283 25.16 12.01 20.14
CA GLN A 283 26.52 12.00 19.60
C GLN A 283 27.24 13.35 19.77
N GLY A 284 26.74 14.22 20.65
CA GLY A 284 27.30 15.55 20.88
C GLY A 284 26.67 16.59 19.96
N ASP A 285 27.09 16.67 18.70
CA ASP A 285 26.56 17.65 17.73
C ASP A 285 25.14 17.30 17.24
N ARG A 286 24.83 16.00 17.20
CA ARG A 286 23.56 15.47 16.69
C ARG A 286 23.12 14.22 17.44
N TYR A 287 21.88 13.80 17.19
CA TYR A 287 21.33 12.53 17.62
C TYR A 287 21.43 11.52 16.47
N ALA A 288 21.67 10.27 16.83
CA ALA A 288 21.39 9.12 15.98
C ALA A 288 20.16 8.38 16.53
N ILE A 289 19.32 7.83 15.66
CA ILE A 289 18.17 7.01 16.05
C ILE A 289 18.37 5.59 15.52
N ARG A 290 18.26 4.61 16.43
CA ARG A 290 18.24 3.19 16.12
C ARG A 290 16.80 2.72 15.90
N ILE A 291 16.40 2.51 14.65
CA ILE A 291 15.05 2.10 14.31
C ILE A 291 15.01 0.59 14.09
N THR A 292 14.22 -0.11 14.90
CA THR A 292 13.87 -1.52 14.67
C THR A 292 12.85 -1.61 13.54
N ARG A 293 13.05 -2.51 12.57
CA ARG A 293 12.11 -2.77 11.47
C ARG A 293 11.38 -4.10 11.68
N PRO A 294 10.14 -4.10 12.21
CA PRO A 294 9.42 -5.35 12.46
C PRO A 294 9.19 -6.18 11.19
N LYS A 295 8.89 -5.51 10.07
CA LYS A 295 8.60 -6.15 8.77
C LYS A 295 9.77 -6.91 8.15
N ILE A 296 11.00 -6.73 8.63
CA ILE A 296 12.20 -7.37 8.07
C ILE A 296 12.92 -8.14 9.18
N GLY A 297 12.17 -8.95 9.94
CA GLY A 297 12.69 -9.78 11.01
C GLY A 297 13.39 -8.99 12.13
N ASN A 298 12.83 -7.84 12.51
CA ASN A 298 13.37 -6.96 13.56
C ASN A 298 14.80 -6.42 13.29
N LYS A 299 15.26 -6.41 12.03
CA LYS A 299 16.54 -5.78 11.67
C LYS A 299 16.55 -4.30 12.05
N LYS A 300 17.64 -3.86 12.67
CA LYS A 300 17.82 -2.45 13.08
C LYS A 300 18.49 -1.64 11.97
N ARG A 301 18.11 -0.38 11.82
CA ARG A 301 18.84 0.62 11.02
C ARG A 301 19.22 1.81 11.90
N MET A 302 20.35 2.44 11.62
CA MET A 302 20.79 3.64 12.32
C MET A 302 20.62 4.84 11.40
N LEU A 303 19.93 5.88 11.86
CA LEU A 303 19.82 7.15 11.15
C LEU A 303 20.58 8.22 11.92
N LYS A 304 21.59 8.81 11.28
CA LYS A 304 22.25 10.02 11.80
C LYS A 304 21.42 11.23 11.38
N LEU A 305 20.84 11.93 12.34
CA LEU A 305 19.96 13.04 12.04
C LEU A 305 20.77 14.29 11.70
N GLU A 306 20.30 15.06 10.72
CA GLU A 306 20.80 16.38 10.40
C GLU A 306 20.57 17.35 11.57
N GLY A 307 21.44 18.35 11.73
CA GLY A 307 21.37 19.31 12.85
C GLY A 307 20.00 20.01 12.97
N THR A 308 19.39 20.34 11.84
CA THR A 308 18.05 20.95 11.74
C THR A 308 16.96 20.08 12.36
N ILE A 309 17.04 18.76 12.19
CA ILE A 309 16.07 17.80 12.72
C ILE A 309 16.44 17.37 14.14
N SER A 310 17.74 17.32 14.41
CA SER A 310 18.32 16.79 15.62
C SER A 310 18.26 17.76 16.80
N LYS A 311 18.97 18.88 16.70
CA LYS A 311 19.23 19.81 17.81
C LYS A 311 18.93 21.27 17.47
N SER A 312 18.16 21.55 16.41
CA SER A 312 17.82 22.94 16.06
C SER A 312 17.23 23.71 17.26
N PRO A 313 17.78 24.89 17.59
CA PRO A 313 17.23 25.73 18.66
C PRO A 313 15.97 26.47 18.22
N VAL A 314 15.79 26.66 16.92
CA VAL A 314 14.77 27.52 16.33
C VAL A 314 13.61 26.77 15.70
N HIS A 315 13.84 25.55 15.23
CA HIS A 315 12.82 24.69 14.65
C HIS A 315 12.42 23.57 15.62
N LYS A 316 11.36 22.84 15.24
CA LYS A 316 11.06 21.56 15.87
C LYS A 316 12.27 20.64 15.68
N SER A 317 12.70 20.01 16.77
CA SER A 317 13.84 19.10 16.78
C SER A 317 13.66 17.99 17.80
N VAL A 318 14.36 16.86 17.61
CA VAL A 318 14.37 15.75 18.58
C VAL A 318 14.77 16.25 19.96
N HIS A 319 15.79 17.12 20.04
CA HIS A 319 16.20 17.73 21.30
C HIS A 319 15.06 18.46 22.00
N ASN A 320 14.38 19.39 21.31
CA ASN A 320 13.30 20.18 21.88
C ASN A 320 12.11 19.31 22.28
N TYR A 321 11.82 18.24 21.53
CA TYR A 321 10.80 17.28 21.91
C TYR A 321 11.14 16.57 23.22
N LEU A 322 12.33 15.97 23.30
CA LEU A 322 12.76 15.18 24.46
C LEU A 322 12.88 16.02 25.74
N THR A 323 13.33 17.27 25.62
CA THR A 323 13.60 18.13 26.79
C THR A 323 12.41 18.96 27.23
N LYS A 324 11.53 19.40 26.31
CA LYS A 324 10.49 20.41 26.61
C LYS A 324 9.05 19.93 26.45
N ILE A 325 8.81 18.95 25.59
CA ILE A 325 7.44 18.53 25.20
C ILE A 325 7.10 17.16 25.76
N ARG A 326 7.89 16.14 25.42
CA ARG A 326 7.66 14.76 25.88
C ARG A 326 7.52 14.65 27.40
N PRO A 327 8.35 15.30 28.25
CA PRO A 327 8.24 15.18 29.70
C PRO A 327 6.91 15.68 30.29
N LYS A 328 6.16 16.49 29.54
CA LYS A 328 4.82 16.97 29.95
C LYS A 328 3.72 15.99 29.60
N CYS A 329 3.93 15.15 28.59
CA CYS A 329 2.93 14.23 28.06
C CYS A 329 3.14 12.79 28.55
N ALA A 330 4.37 12.41 28.91
CA ALA A 330 4.73 11.05 29.30
C ALA A 330 4.76 10.87 30.81
N ASP A 331 4.38 9.68 31.26
CA ASP A 331 4.60 9.24 32.62
C ASP A 331 6.11 9.12 32.90
N LYS A 332 6.54 9.43 34.13
CA LYS A 332 7.98 9.47 34.50
C LYS A 332 8.73 8.16 34.23
N LYS A 333 8.04 7.02 34.36
CA LYS A 333 8.60 5.67 34.15
C LYS A 333 8.49 5.19 32.70
N GLU A 334 7.83 5.95 31.83
CA GLU A 334 7.60 5.52 30.46
C GLU A 334 8.87 5.70 29.61
N THR A 335 9.28 4.63 28.93
CA THR A 335 10.49 4.56 28.11
C THR A 335 10.20 4.68 26.62
N ALA A 336 8.93 4.57 26.19
CA ALA A 336 8.53 4.77 24.79
C ALA A 336 8.87 6.18 24.31
N PHE A 337 9.41 6.32 23.10
CA PHE A 337 9.73 7.62 22.53
C PHE A 337 8.47 8.47 22.37
N SER A 338 7.39 7.88 21.82
CA SER A 338 6.06 8.48 21.72
C SER A 338 5.06 7.76 22.64
N VAL A 339 4.14 8.54 23.21
CA VAL A 339 3.15 8.08 24.20
C VAL A 339 1.73 8.50 23.81
N ASN A 340 0.73 7.78 24.29
CA ASN A 340 -0.64 8.27 24.27
C ASN A 340 -0.74 9.45 25.25
N PRO A 341 -1.01 10.68 24.78
CA PRO A 341 -0.97 11.86 25.64
C PRO A 341 -2.12 11.92 26.65
N LYS A 342 -3.12 11.03 26.57
CA LYS A 342 -4.19 10.91 27.59
C LYS A 342 -3.74 10.10 28.80
N THR A 343 -2.87 9.12 28.60
CA THR A 343 -2.46 8.16 29.62
C THR A 343 -1.02 8.35 30.05
N GLY A 344 -0.20 9.01 29.22
CA GLY A 344 1.25 9.14 29.40
C GLY A 344 2.02 7.84 29.17
N ARG A 345 1.36 6.78 28.71
CA ARG A 345 1.93 5.46 28.47
C ARG A 345 2.14 5.18 26.99
N ARG A 346 2.90 4.15 26.67
CA ARG A 346 3.01 3.62 25.30
C ARG A 346 1.62 3.43 24.67
N TRP A 347 1.53 3.77 23.40
CA TRP A 347 0.35 3.49 22.59
C TRP A 347 -0.07 2.01 22.70
N GLY A 348 -1.36 1.76 22.89
CA GLY A 348 -1.95 0.43 23.01
C GLY A 348 -1.97 -0.15 24.41
N TYR A 349 -1.21 0.40 25.37
CA TYR A 349 -1.13 -0.12 26.74
C TYR A 349 -2.48 -0.09 27.48
N ASP A 350 -3.31 0.92 27.18
CA ASP A 350 -4.64 1.10 27.75
C ASP A 350 -5.74 0.30 27.03
N LEU A 351 -5.40 -0.38 25.93
CA LEU A 351 -6.34 -1.15 25.09
C LEU A 351 -6.21 -2.66 25.23
N VAL A 352 -5.27 -3.13 26.05
CA VAL A 352 -5.08 -4.55 26.37
C VAL A 352 -5.57 -4.82 27.79
N GLU A 353 -6.05 -6.04 28.01
CA GLU A 353 -6.45 -6.44 29.36
C GLU A 353 -5.26 -6.48 30.30
N GLN A 354 -5.49 -6.33 31.61
CA GLN A 354 -4.40 -6.21 32.58
C GLN A 354 -3.45 -7.42 32.54
N HIS A 355 -3.99 -8.62 32.36
CA HIS A 355 -3.21 -9.85 32.27
C HIS A 355 -2.42 -9.96 30.95
N GLU A 356 -2.81 -9.23 29.91
CA GLU A 356 -2.16 -9.20 28.58
C GLU A 356 -1.08 -8.13 28.46
N ARG A 357 -0.93 -7.22 29.44
CA ARG A 357 0.04 -6.11 29.38
C ARG A 357 1.49 -6.57 29.32
N ASN A 358 1.78 -7.79 29.77
CA ASN A 358 3.09 -8.40 29.68
C ASN A 358 3.38 -8.95 28.27
N ASP A 359 2.36 -9.12 27.43
CA ASP A 359 2.51 -9.47 26.02
C ASP A 359 2.78 -8.20 25.21
N PHE A 360 4.07 -7.93 25.00
CA PHE A 360 4.52 -6.78 24.23
C PHE A 360 3.96 -6.76 22.80
N SER A 361 3.74 -7.92 22.18
CA SER A 361 3.25 -8.01 20.80
C SER A 361 1.81 -7.52 20.70
N LYS A 362 0.95 -7.91 21.65
CA LYS A 362 -0.44 -7.41 21.73
C LYS A 362 -0.50 -5.91 21.95
N VAL A 363 0.31 -5.38 22.86
CA VAL A 363 0.41 -3.94 23.13
C VAL A 363 0.83 -3.18 21.87
N VAL A 364 1.87 -3.65 21.17
CA VAL A 364 2.36 -3.02 19.94
C VAL A 364 1.31 -3.05 18.84
N GLN A 365 0.61 -4.17 18.65
CA GLN A 365 -0.44 -4.27 17.64
C GLN A 365 -1.57 -3.26 17.90
N LYS A 366 -2.11 -3.21 19.12
CA LYS A 366 -3.13 -2.22 19.50
C LYS A 366 -2.60 -0.80 19.41
N GLY A 367 -1.33 -0.59 19.75
CA GLY A 367 -0.66 0.70 19.67
C GLY A 367 -0.53 1.22 18.23
N CYS A 368 -0.24 0.35 17.27
CA CYS A 368 -0.19 0.69 15.86
C CYS A 368 -1.53 1.24 15.36
N ASP A 369 -2.63 0.56 15.71
CA ASP A 369 -3.97 0.96 15.28
C ASP A 369 -4.43 2.23 16.01
N GLN A 370 -4.14 2.36 17.31
CA GLN A 370 -4.43 3.56 18.10
C GLN A 370 -3.68 4.78 17.56
N LEU A 371 -2.37 4.66 17.30
CA LEU A 371 -1.56 5.75 16.75
C LEU A 371 -1.98 6.10 15.32
N ARG A 372 -2.29 5.11 14.48
CA ARG A 372 -2.81 5.35 13.12
C ARG A 372 -4.10 6.17 13.17
N GLY A 373 -5.08 5.73 13.97
CA GLY A 373 -6.36 6.44 14.12
C GLY A 373 -6.18 7.85 14.71
N TYR A 374 -5.25 8.01 15.65
CA TYR A 374 -4.92 9.32 16.23
C TYR A 374 -4.34 10.27 15.16
N MET A 375 -3.35 9.82 14.39
CA MET A 375 -2.71 10.64 13.36
C MET A 375 -3.65 10.93 12.18
N GLU A 376 -4.43 9.95 11.72
CA GLU A 376 -5.44 10.15 10.67
C GLU A 376 -6.45 11.23 11.07
N ARG A 377 -6.99 11.15 12.29
CA ARG A 377 -7.97 12.13 12.80
C ARG A 377 -7.44 13.56 12.72
N TRP A 378 -6.21 13.78 13.18
CA TRP A 378 -5.64 15.12 13.21
C TRP A 378 -5.18 15.57 11.83
N GLY A 379 -4.51 14.71 11.06
CA GLY A 379 -3.97 15.08 9.76
C GLY A 379 -5.06 15.45 8.75
N LYS A 380 -6.19 14.74 8.80
CA LYS A 380 -7.36 15.02 7.95
C LYS A 380 -8.01 16.38 8.20
N ARG A 381 -7.74 17.04 9.34
CA ARG A 381 -8.22 18.42 9.59
C ARG A 381 -7.53 19.46 8.71
N VAL A 382 -6.31 19.17 8.26
CA VAL A 382 -5.51 20.08 7.43
C VAL A 382 -5.46 19.59 5.99
N TYR A 383 -5.34 18.28 5.79
CA TYR A 383 -5.25 17.65 4.49
C TYR A 383 -6.19 16.44 4.42
N PRO A 384 -7.38 16.55 3.80
CA PRO A 384 -8.42 15.51 3.85
C PRO A 384 -7.98 14.12 3.35
N GLN A 385 -6.99 14.08 2.44
CA GLN A 385 -6.44 12.82 1.91
C GLN A 385 -5.36 12.20 2.81
N PHE A 386 -5.06 12.81 3.97
CA PHE A 386 -4.00 12.36 4.85
C PHE A 386 -4.21 10.94 5.38
N TYR A 387 -3.13 10.16 5.33
CA TYR A 387 -2.94 8.92 6.07
C TYR A 387 -1.48 8.86 6.58
N PRO A 388 -1.15 8.15 7.68
CA PRO A 388 0.15 8.30 8.33
C PRO A 388 1.35 7.91 7.46
N TYR A 389 1.20 6.86 6.64
CA TYR A 389 2.26 6.40 5.74
C TYR A 389 2.59 7.41 4.63
N LEU A 390 1.69 8.37 4.38
CA LEU A 390 1.92 9.50 3.46
C LEU A 390 3.12 10.35 3.89
N MET A 391 3.35 10.51 5.20
CA MET A 391 4.46 11.29 5.71
C MET A 391 5.81 10.69 5.31
N ARG A 392 5.89 9.35 5.30
CA ARG A 392 7.06 8.62 4.83
C ARG A 392 7.27 8.81 3.33
N HIS A 393 6.19 8.79 2.54
CA HIS A 393 6.31 9.07 1.12
C HIS A 393 6.79 10.50 0.85
N TRP A 394 6.20 11.47 1.54
CA TRP A 394 6.64 12.86 1.46
C TRP A 394 8.12 13.03 1.85
N CYS A 395 8.57 12.36 2.92
CA CYS A 395 9.98 12.39 3.34
C CYS A 395 10.91 11.85 2.24
N GLY A 396 10.56 10.71 1.65
CA GLY A 396 11.32 10.12 0.55
C GLY A 396 11.41 11.05 -0.67
N THR A 397 10.28 11.64 -1.07
CA THR A 397 10.23 12.61 -2.18
C THR A 397 11.00 13.88 -1.88
N ALA A 398 10.80 14.49 -0.71
CA ALA A 398 11.51 15.71 -0.30
C ALA A 398 13.02 15.50 -0.26
N ARG A 399 13.48 14.36 0.26
CA ARG A 399 14.91 14.01 0.29
C ARG A 399 15.46 13.68 -1.09
N MET A 400 14.66 13.04 -1.95
CA MET A 400 15.05 12.82 -3.34
C MET A 400 15.33 14.18 -4.01
N ILE A 401 14.38 15.12 -3.94
CA ILE A 401 14.50 16.48 -4.49
C ILE A 401 15.71 17.23 -3.92
N ASP A 402 15.90 17.18 -2.60
CA ASP A 402 16.93 17.97 -1.94
C ASP A 402 18.33 17.39 -2.19
N TRP A 403 18.47 16.06 -2.22
CA TRP A 403 19.77 15.39 -2.40
C TRP A 403 20.14 15.14 -3.86
N ASP A 404 19.21 15.26 -4.82
CA ASP A 404 19.53 15.03 -6.25
C ASP A 404 20.61 15.99 -6.74
N LYS A 405 20.61 17.20 -6.18
CA LYS A 405 21.62 18.24 -6.41
C LYS A 405 23.04 17.84 -6.01
N GLU A 406 23.17 16.89 -5.09
CA GLU A 406 24.46 16.44 -4.54
C GLU A 406 24.98 15.16 -5.23
N GLY A 407 24.19 14.54 -6.12
CA GLY A 407 24.64 13.42 -6.95
C GLY A 407 24.75 12.07 -6.24
N ASP A 408 23.76 11.67 -5.42
CA ASP A 408 23.51 10.27 -4.98
C ASP A 408 22.16 10.13 -4.24
N ALA A 409 21.11 10.81 -4.72
CA ALA A 409 19.85 10.87 -3.99
C ALA A 409 19.22 9.49 -3.79
N PHE A 410 19.30 8.63 -4.81
CA PHE A 410 18.69 7.31 -4.80
C PHE A 410 19.24 6.43 -3.66
N ALA A 411 20.57 6.23 -3.60
CA ALA A 411 21.15 5.36 -2.59
C ALA A 411 20.96 5.94 -1.19
N ARG A 412 21.07 7.26 -1.04
CA ARG A 412 20.83 7.94 0.24
C ARG A 412 19.39 7.78 0.71
N VAL A 413 18.38 7.95 -0.16
CA VAL A 413 16.97 7.74 0.20
C VAL A 413 16.72 6.27 0.52
N GLN A 414 17.28 5.33 -0.24
CA GLN A 414 17.17 3.89 0.00
C GLN A 414 17.68 3.54 1.41
N VAL A 415 18.87 4.01 1.78
CA VAL A 415 19.46 3.78 3.10
C VAL A 415 18.67 4.48 4.20
N TRP A 416 18.27 5.73 3.98
CA TRP A 416 17.51 6.54 4.95
C TRP A 416 16.17 5.90 5.32
N LEU A 417 15.41 5.46 4.32
CA LEU A 417 14.14 4.77 4.53
C LEU A 417 14.34 3.30 4.93
N GLY A 418 15.51 2.73 4.66
CA GLY A 418 15.83 1.34 4.96
C GLY A 418 15.13 0.36 4.01
N HIS A 419 15.08 0.69 2.73
CA HIS A 419 14.57 -0.17 1.67
C HIS A 419 15.61 -1.24 1.33
N ALA A 420 15.19 -2.51 1.37
CA ALA A 420 16.06 -3.62 1.04
C ALA A 420 16.16 -3.82 -0.47
N ASP A 421 15.02 -3.74 -1.17
CA ASP A 421 14.96 -3.81 -2.64
C ASP A 421 15.02 -2.37 -3.22
N PRO A 422 15.95 -2.08 -4.15
CA PRO A 422 15.97 -0.81 -4.88
C PRO A 422 14.63 -0.44 -5.52
N LYS A 423 13.81 -1.41 -5.94
CA LYS A 423 12.48 -1.17 -6.53
C LYS A 423 11.55 -0.39 -5.61
N ASP A 424 11.67 -0.57 -4.29
CA ASP A 424 10.87 0.18 -3.31
C ASP A 424 11.24 1.67 -3.28
N THR A 425 12.45 2.04 -3.74
CA THR A 425 12.92 3.43 -3.81
C THR A 425 12.57 4.09 -5.13
N THR A 426 12.38 3.32 -6.22
CA THR A 426 12.04 3.83 -7.56
C THR A 426 10.78 4.70 -7.58
N ILE A 427 9.82 4.43 -6.70
CA ILE A 427 8.63 5.27 -6.49
C ILE A 427 8.98 6.74 -6.23
N TYR A 428 10.07 7.04 -5.52
CA TYR A 428 10.48 8.40 -5.21
C TYR A 428 11.15 9.10 -6.38
N VAL A 429 11.77 8.35 -7.29
CA VAL A 429 12.27 8.90 -8.56
C VAL A 429 11.11 9.32 -9.44
N GLN A 430 10.05 8.52 -9.49
CA GLN A 430 8.83 8.85 -10.22
C GLN A 430 8.14 10.07 -9.62
N LEU A 431 7.96 10.09 -8.28
CA LEU A 431 7.40 11.25 -7.59
C LEU A 431 8.26 12.49 -7.77
N HIS A 432 9.59 12.39 -7.68
CA HIS A 432 10.49 13.52 -7.95
C HIS A 432 10.22 14.16 -9.32
N ARG A 433 10.19 13.34 -10.38
CA ARG A 433 9.93 13.81 -11.76
C ARG A 433 8.56 14.46 -11.93
N LEU A 434 7.55 14.02 -11.18
CA LEU A 434 6.22 14.63 -11.22
C LEU A 434 6.18 16.02 -10.56
N TRP A 435 7.13 16.31 -9.68
CA TRP A 435 7.25 17.57 -8.95
C TRP A 435 8.43 18.42 -9.44
N ASP A 436 8.92 18.21 -10.66
CA ASP A 436 10.10 18.88 -11.23
C ASP A 436 9.94 20.41 -11.28
N ASP A 437 8.70 20.88 -11.51
CA ASP A 437 8.35 22.31 -11.50
C ASP A 437 8.35 22.92 -10.10
N ASN A 438 8.29 22.08 -9.05
CA ASN A 438 8.22 22.51 -7.65
C ASN A 438 9.62 22.72 -7.04
N LYS A 439 10.38 23.61 -7.69
CA LYS A 439 11.80 23.89 -7.41
C LYS A 439 12.04 24.38 -5.97
N GLY A 440 13.26 24.15 -5.49
CA GLY A 440 13.74 24.58 -4.17
C GLY A 440 13.64 23.49 -3.10
N SER A 441 14.30 23.69 -1.95
CA SER A 441 14.32 22.66 -0.89
C SER A 441 12.95 22.49 -0.25
N TRP A 442 12.40 21.28 -0.35
CA TRP A 442 11.12 20.93 0.27
C TRP A 442 11.22 20.97 1.79
N LEU A 443 12.33 20.47 2.34
CA LEU A 443 12.60 20.49 3.78
C LEU A 443 12.67 21.92 4.31
N SER A 444 13.40 22.81 3.62
CA SER A 444 13.50 24.22 4.01
C SER A 444 12.16 24.95 3.92
N ARG A 445 11.37 24.73 2.86
CA ARG A 445 10.05 25.37 2.71
C ARG A 445 9.06 24.92 3.79
N ALA A 446 9.03 23.63 4.11
CA ALA A 446 8.21 23.11 5.20
C ALA A 446 8.63 23.67 6.58
N LEU A 447 9.92 23.96 6.79
CA LEU A 447 10.45 24.55 8.03
C LEU A 447 10.50 26.07 8.05
N LYS A 448 10.12 26.74 6.95
CA LYS A 448 10.19 28.20 6.81
C LYS A 448 9.59 28.87 8.05
N ARG A 449 10.29 29.88 8.57
CA ARG A 449 9.71 30.77 9.57
C ARG A 449 8.69 31.64 8.86
N ASP A 450 7.48 31.75 9.41
CA ASP A 450 6.53 32.77 8.99
C ASP A 450 7.31 34.08 9.05
N TRP A 451 7.56 34.69 7.91
CA TRP A 451 8.22 35.97 7.83
C TRP A 451 7.20 37.00 8.32
N TYR A 452 7.05 37.10 9.64
CA TYR A 452 6.51 38.27 10.31
C TYR A 452 7.70 39.05 10.85
N GLY A 453 8.47 39.64 9.93
CA GLY A 453 9.19 40.87 10.21
C GLY A 453 8.14 41.97 10.35
N GLY A 454 8.29 42.79 11.39
CA GLY A 454 7.28 43.72 11.90
C GLY A 454 6.55 44.57 10.86
N MET A 455 5.24 44.63 10.99
CA MET A 455 4.48 45.87 11.18
C MET A 455 3.02 45.51 11.47
N ASP A 456 2.55 46.03 12.60
CA ASP A 456 1.18 46.19 13.08
C ASP A 456 0.17 45.04 13.06
N GLY A 457 -0.52 44.96 14.20
CA GLY A 457 -1.58 44.00 14.44
C GLY A 457 -2.75 44.23 13.49
N SER A 458 -3.00 43.26 12.64
CA SER A 458 -4.35 43.01 12.15
C SER A 458 -4.65 41.52 12.27
N LYS A 459 -5.68 41.24 13.05
CA LYS A 459 -6.43 39.99 12.99
C LYS A 459 -6.95 39.88 11.55
N ASN A 460 -6.54 38.86 10.82
CA ASN A 460 -7.40 38.29 9.79
C ASN A 460 -7.18 36.79 9.74
N SER A 461 -8.07 36.13 10.49
CA SER A 461 -8.44 34.74 10.33
C SER A 461 -9.19 34.58 9.01
N ASP A 462 -8.46 34.41 7.92
CA ASP A 462 -9.00 33.85 6.69
C ASP A 462 -7.95 32.92 6.10
N ALA A 463 -7.99 31.67 6.58
CA ALA A 463 -7.42 30.55 5.85
C ALA A 463 -8.22 30.41 4.55
N GLN A 464 -7.88 31.22 3.55
CA GLN A 464 -8.37 31.01 2.20
C GLN A 464 -7.98 29.60 1.78
N HIS A 465 -9.03 28.81 1.53
CA HIS A 465 -9.00 27.55 0.83
C HIS A 465 -8.20 27.70 -0.47
N ILE A 466 -6.91 27.35 -0.42
CA ILE A 466 -6.18 26.96 -1.63
C ILE A 466 -6.66 25.55 -1.96
N THR A 467 -7.86 25.47 -2.54
CA THR A 467 -8.24 24.33 -3.36
C THR A 467 -7.34 24.37 -4.59
N ASN A 468 -6.40 23.44 -4.68
CA ASN A 468 -5.76 23.11 -5.96
C ASN A 468 -6.84 22.51 -6.89
N LYS A 469 -7.64 23.37 -7.51
CA LYS A 469 -8.31 23.08 -8.77
C LYS A 469 -7.41 23.63 -9.88
N ALA A 470 -6.44 22.84 -10.31
CA ALA A 470 -5.93 23.01 -11.66
C ALA A 470 -7.06 22.59 -12.64
N PRO A 471 -7.34 23.35 -13.70
CA PRO A 471 -8.43 23.05 -14.62
C PRO A 471 -7.97 21.97 -15.60
N VAL A 472 -8.21 20.71 -15.27
CA VAL A 472 -8.24 19.62 -16.24
C VAL A 472 -9.65 19.06 -16.19
N MET A 473 -10.57 19.69 -16.91
CA MET A 473 -11.88 19.18 -17.35
C MET A 473 -12.68 20.34 -17.98
N GLN A 474 -12.16 20.93 -19.05
CA GLN A 474 -12.95 21.83 -19.90
C GLN A 474 -12.50 21.79 -21.37
N ILE A 475 -12.28 20.59 -21.89
CA ILE A 475 -12.30 20.31 -23.33
C ILE A 475 -12.90 18.90 -23.46
N LEU A 476 -14.22 18.83 -23.56
CA LEU A 476 -15.05 17.69 -24.03
C LEU A 476 -16.51 18.01 -23.67
N ARG A 477 -17.03 19.12 -24.19
CA ARG A 477 -18.48 19.40 -24.21
C ARG A 477 -18.83 20.45 -25.25
N GLU A 478 -18.33 20.28 -26.46
CA GLU A 478 -18.90 20.91 -27.64
C GLU A 478 -18.95 19.86 -28.73
N GLN A 479 -20.14 19.31 -28.94
CA GLN A 479 -20.69 18.71 -30.16
C GLN A 479 -21.86 17.80 -29.75
N THR A 480 -23.00 18.41 -29.48
CA THR A 480 -24.29 17.72 -29.55
C THR A 480 -24.81 17.96 -30.96
N PRO A 481 -25.06 16.94 -31.80
CA PRO A 481 -25.82 17.14 -33.03
C PRO A 481 -27.30 17.28 -32.67
N GLU A 482 -27.93 18.35 -33.16
CA GLU A 482 -29.38 18.53 -33.15
C GLU A 482 -30.05 17.39 -33.92
N PHE A 483 -31.00 16.71 -33.28
CA PHE A 483 -31.98 15.88 -33.99
C PHE A 483 -33.29 16.66 -34.13
N PRO A 484 -33.93 16.65 -35.31
CA PRO A 484 -35.13 17.44 -35.56
C PRO A 484 -36.33 16.85 -34.81
N GLN A 485 -37.11 17.74 -34.20
CA GLN A 485 -38.42 17.39 -33.65
C GLN A 485 -39.37 17.03 -34.80
N ALA A 486 -39.96 15.83 -34.75
CA ALA A 486 -41.13 15.48 -35.52
C ALA A 486 -42.39 15.61 -34.65
N ARG A 487 -43.45 16.13 -35.27
CA ARG A 487 -44.79 16.37 -34.74
C ARG A 487 -45.50 15.12 -34.27
#